data_AF-A0A4P5YA99-F1
#
_entry.id   AF-A0A4P5YA99-F1
#
_cell.length_a   1.000
_cell.length_b   1.000
_cell.length_c   1.000
_cell.angle_alpha   90.00
_cell.angle_beta   90.00
_cell.angle_gamma   90.00
#
_symmetry.space_group_name_H-M   'P 1'
#
loop_
_entity.id
_entity.type
_entity.pdbx_description
1 polymer ?
#
loop_
_entity_poly.entity_id
_entity_poly.type
_entity_poly.pdbx_seq_one_letter_code
_entity_poly.pdbx_strand_id
1 'polypeptide(L)'
;MAKPRKTWREKLLDSKGLPKVAVIEGKLSKRWGEGTVAIPAPREVDEIMKAVPKGRLITTKEIQTKVAQKHNATMGCPICCGIFAWIAAHAADEAETEGAKRITPYWRTLKSGGELNPKFPGGVEKLTVRLEAEGHRVVVKGKKWIVADYESRLVSSDLSDQAQPTGRVSSRGQPAKSAGRGR
;
A
#
# COMPACT_ATOMS: atom_id res chain seq x y z
N MET A 1 -17.65 -34.14 -6.68
CA MET A 1 -16.29 -33.61 -6.92
C MET A 1 -16.13 -32.31 -6.14
N ALA A 2 -15.13 -32.20 -5.26
CA ALA A 2 -14.89 -30.95 -4.53
C ALA A 2 -14.39 -29.87 -5.50
N LYS A 3 -14.96 -28.66 -5.44
CA LYS A 3 -14.50 -27.54 -6.27
C LYS A 3 -13.02 -27.27 -5.98
N PRO A 4 -12.15 -27.08 -6.99
CA PRO A 4 -10.74 -26.76 -6.75
C PRO A 4 -10.65 -25.50 -5.87
N ARG A 5 -9.71 -25.52 -4.92
CA ARG A 5 -9.48 -24.38 -4.03
C ARG A 5 -8.98 -23.21 -4.88
N LYS A 6 -9.65 -22.07 -4.77
CA LYS A 6 -9.22 -20.86 -5.47
C LYS A 6 -7.80 -20.45 -5.07
N THR A 7 -7.00 -20.00 -6.03
CA THR A 7 -5.68 -19.38 -5.78
C THR A 7 -5.83 -18.05 -5.05
N TRP A 8 -4.75 -17.51 -4.47
CA TRP A 8 -4.80 -16.19 -3.86
C TRP A 8 -5.01 -15.09 -4.89
N ARG A 9 -4.41 -15.23 -6.09
CA ARG A 9 -4.68 -14.34 -7.23
C ARG A 9 -6.16 -14.33 -7.63
N GLU A 10 -6.82 -15.48 -7.68
CA GLU A 10 -8.27 -15.55 -7.94
C GLU A 10 -9.09 -14.89 -6.83
N LYS A 11 -8.71 -15.09 -5.56
CA LYS A 11 -9.37 -14.41 -4.42
C LYS A 11 -9.16 -12.89 -4.46
N LEU A 12 -8.01 -12.42 -4.94
CA LEU A 12 -7.71 -11.00 -5.08
C LEU A 12 -8.57 -10.36 -6.18
N LEU A 13 -8.82 -11.06 -7.28
CA LEU A 13 -9.64 -10.57 -8.39
C LEU A 13 -11.15 -10.66 -8.10
N ASP A 14 -11.56 -11.56 -7.20
CA ASP A 14 -12.95 -11.75 -6.80
C ASP A 14 -13.44 -10.65 -5.84
N SER A 15 -14.05 -9.62 -6.42
CA SER A 15 -14.52 -8.45 -5.64
C SER A 15 -15.84 -8.69 -4.90
N LYS A 16 -16.59 -9.77 -5.21
CA LYS A 16 -17.87 -10.11 -4.55
C LYS A 16 -18.85 -8.94 -4.36
N GLY A 17 -18.91 -8.03 -5.33
CA GLY A 17 -19.76 -6.84 -5.29
C GLY A 17 -19.24 -5.68 -4.43
N LEU A 18 -17.95 -5.69 -4.07
CA LEU A 18 -17.25 -4.57 -3.41
C LEU A 18 -16.61 -3.66 -4.47
N PRO A 19 -16.34 -2.37 -4.14
CA PRO A 19 -16.50 -1.71 -2.83
C PRO A 19 -17.96 -1.36 -2.48
N LYS A 20 -18.23 -1.14 -1.18
CA LYS A 20 -19.54 -0.69 -0.67
C LYS A 20 -19.37 0.28 0.50
N VAL A 21 -20.25 1.27 0.60
CA VAL A 21 -20.37 2.14 1.78
C VAL A 21 -21.66 1.78 2.52
N ALA A 22 -21.57 1.65 3.84
CA ALA A 22 -22.70 1.35 4.71
C ALA A 22 -22.73 2.30 5.92
N VAL A 23 -23.93 2.59 6.42
CA VAL A 23 -24.11 3.33 7.68
C VAL A 23 -23.68 2.45 8.86
N ILE A 24 -23.00 3.05 9.84
CA ILE A 24 -22.60 2.35 11.06
C ILE A 24 -23.76 2.38 12.05
N GLU A 25 -24.36 1.22 12.32
CA GLU A 25 -25.56 1.11 13.16
C GLU A 25 -25.41 0.08 14.30
N GLY A 26 -26.34 0.15 15.25
CA GLY A 26 -26.54 -0.85 16.30
C GLY A 26 -25.30 -1.06 17.20
N LYS A 27 -24.85 -2.32 17.31
CA LYS A 27 -23.69 -2.65 18.16
C LYS A 27 -22.36 -2.15 17.59
N LEU A 28 -22.29 -1.87 16.30
CA LEU A 28 -21.06 -1.41 15.64
C LEU A 28 -20.76 0.05 15.99
N SER A 29 -21.77 0.89 16.17
CA SER A 29 -21.55 2.30 16.54
C SER A 29 -20.85 2.46 17.88
N LYS A 30 -21.11 1.57 18.84
CA LYS A 30 -20.40 1.53 20.13
C LYS A 30 -18.89 1.25 20.00
N ARG A 31 -18.46 0.60 18.92
CA ARG A 31 -17.05 0.23 18.70
C ARG A 31 -16.34 1.14 17.71
N TRP A 32 -17.06 1.63 16.71
CA TRP A 32 -16.50 2.35 15.56
C TRP A 32 -16.94 3.81 15.48
N GLY A 33 -17.86 4.23 16.34
CA GLY A 33 -18.47 5.57 16.29
C GLY A 33 -19.64 5.65 15.31
N GLU A 34 -20.19 6.84 15.18
CA GLU A 34 -21.26 7.14 14.23
C GLU A 34 -20.68 7.49 12.84
N GLY A 35 -21.51 7.41 11.80
CA GLY A 35 -21.14 7.76 10.43
C GLY A 35 -21.22 6.57 9.48
N THR A 36 -20.30 6.52 8.51
CA THR A 36 -20.28 5.50 7.45
C THR A 36 -18.96 4.73 7.39
N VAL A 37 -19.05 3.47 7.02
CA VAL A 37 -17.90 2.58 6.81
C VAL A 37 -17.79 2.18 5.34
N ALA A 38 -16.62 2.41 4.75
CA ALA A 38 -16.28 1.93 3.42
C ALA A 38 -15.64 0.54 3.51
N ILE A 39 -16.28 -0.44 2.88
CA ILE A 39 -15.77 -1.80 2.69
C ILE A 39 -15.07 -1.82 1.32
N PRO A 40 -13.72 -1.87 1.28
CA PRO A 40 -12.98 -1.79 0.02
C PRO A 40 -13.13 -3.08 -0.81
N ALA A 41 -12.78 -3.05 -2.09
CA ALA A 41 -12.52 -4.28 -2.84
C ALA A 41 -11.10 -4.82 -2.53
N PRO A 42 -10.83 -6.14 -2.69
CA PRO A 42 -9.48 -6.67 -2.46
C PRO A 42 -8.43 -6.01 -3.37
N ARG A 43 -8.76 -5.78 -4.65
CA ARG A 43 -7.88 -5.09 -5.60
C ARG A 43 -7.54 -3.66 -5.19
N GLU A 44 -8.47 -2.96 -4.54
CA GLU A 44 -8.25 -1.59 -4.10
C GLU A 44 -7.20 -1.52 -2.99
N VAL A 45 -7.24 -2.46 -2.04
CA VAL A 45 -6.20 -2.57 -1.00
C VAL A 45 -4.86 -2.93 -1.62
N ASP A 46 -4.85 -3.85 -2.59
CA ASP A 46 -3.64 -4.21 -3.33
C ASP A 46 -3.03 -3.04 -4.12
N GLU A 47 -3.86 -2.21 -4.76
CA GLU A 47 -3.42 -0.98 -5.46
C GLU A 47 -2.76 0.01 -4.49
N ILE A 48 -3.37 0.23 -3.32
CA ILE A 48 -2.78 1.08 -2.28
C ILE A 48 -1.42 0.54 -1.82
N MET A 49 -1.32 -0.78 -1.61
CA MET A 49 -0.06 -1.43 -1.21
C MET A 49 1.00 -1.35 -2.33
N LYS A 50 0.60 -1.52 -3.60
CA LYS A 50 1.48 -1.41 -4.77
C LYS A 50 2.06 -0.01 -4.95
N ALA A 51 1.31 1.02 -4.56
CA ALA A 51 1.73 2.41 -4.69
C ALA A 51 2.82 2.83 -3.68
N VAL A 52 3.12 2.02 -2.66
CA VAL A 52 4.11 2.36 -1.63
C VAL A 52 5.52 2.30 -2.22
N PRO A 53 6.27 3.42 -2.28
CA PRO A 53 7.63 3.43 -2.84
C PRO A 53 8.65 2.66 -1.99
N LYS A 54 9.80 2.33 -2.60
CA LYS A 54 10.93 1.71 -1.88
C LYS A 54 11.40 2.59 -0.71
N GLY A 55 11.64 1.98 0.44
CA GLY A 55 12.07 2.67 1.66
C GLY A 55 10.97 3.50 2.35
N ARG A 56 9.72 3.39 1.88
CA ARG A 56 8.53 3.93 2.52
C ARG A 56 7.65 2.82 3.04
N LEU A 57 6.83 3.15 4.03
CA LEU A 57 5.94 2.23 4.71
C LEU A 57 4.51 2.73 4.63
N ILE A 58 3.58 1.82 4.83
CA ILE A 58 2.18 2.12 5.09
C ILE A 58 1.71 1.24 6.24
N THR A 59 0.75 1.68 7.04
CA THR A 59 0.07 0.78 7.98
C THR A 59 -1.37 0.52 7.56
N THR A 60 -1.97 -0.50 8.18
CA THR A 60 -3.41 -0.75 8.07
C THR A 60 -4.27 0.47 8.40
N LYS A 61 -3.78 1.41 9.22
CA LYS A 61 -4.48 2.66 9.53
C LYS A 61 -4.52 3.59 8.31
N GLU A 62 -3.39 3.85 7.66
CA GLU A 62 -3.35 4.71 6.48
C GLU A 62 -4.10 4.09 5.30
N ILE A 63 -4.11 2.76 5.17
CA ILE A 63 -4.97 2.06 4.20
C ILE A 63 -6.45 2.37 4.46
N GLN A 64 -6.91 2.26 5.71
CA GLN A 64 -8.29 2.59 6.09
C GLN A 64 -8.62 4.05 5.76
N THR A 65 -7.71 4.98 6.06
CA THR A 65 -7.88 6.40 5.73
C THR A 65 -8.01 6.63 4.23
N LYS A 66 -7.13 6.03 3.41
CA LYS A 66 -7.17 6.16 1.95
C LYS A 66 -8.46 5.56 1.36
N VAL A 67 -8.92 4.43 1.88
CA VAL A 67 -10.21 3.81 1.50
C VAL A 67 -11.38 4.73 1.89
N ALA A 68 -11.38 5.29 3.09
CA ALA A 68 -12.42 6.21 3.54
C ALA A 68 -12.51 7.45 2.64
N GLN A 69 -11.36 8.07 2.35
CA GLN A 69 -11.26 9.23 1.47
C GLN A 69 -11.75 8.92 0.06
N LYS A 70 -11.33 7.78 -0.52
CA LYS A 70 -11.72 7.39 -1.89
C LYS A 70 -13.23 7.19 -2.04
N HIS A 71 -13.91 6.75 -0.99
CA HIS A 71 -15.35 6.44 -1.01
C HIS A 71 -16.22 7.46 -0.26
N ASN A 72 -15.66 8.61 0.14
CA ASN A 72 -16.36 9.64 0.93
C ASN A 72 -17.07 9.07 2.17
N ALA A 73 -16.40 8.16 2.87
CA ALA A 73 -16.91 7.54 4.09
C ALA A 73 -16.20 8.09 5.34
N THR A 74 -16.83 7.97 6.50
CA THR A 74 -16.23 8.37 7.78
C THR A 74 -14.98 7.53 8.11
N MET A 75 -15.00 6.24 7.77
CA MET A 75 -13.85 5.35 7.98
C MET A 75 -13.79 4.21 6.97
N GLY A 76 -12.59 3.65 6.77
CA GLY A 76 -12.41 2.39 6.06
C GLY A 76 -12.63 1.21 7.01
N CYS A 77 -13.20 0.11 6.51
CA CYS A 77 -13.49 -1.08 7.31
C CYS A 77 -12.19 -1.72 7.83
N PRO A 78 -11.92 -1.73 9.15
CA PRO A 78 -10.66 -2.23 9.72
C PRO A 78 -10.48 -3.73 9.47
N ILE A 79 -11.57 -4.48 9.48
CA ILE A 79 -11.57 -5.93 9.27
C ILE A 79 -11.23 -6.26 7.82
N CYS A 80 -11.95 -5.66 6.87
CA CYS A 80 -11.77 -5.95 5.44
C CYS A 80 -10.42 -5.45 4.94
N CYS A 81 -9.94 -4.27 5.37
CA CYS A 81 -8.61 -3.79 5.01
C CYS A 81 -7.51 -4.78 5.42
N GLY A 82 -7.58 -5.33 6.65
CA GLY A 82 -6.61 -6.33 7.12
C GLY A 82 -6.69 -7.66 6.37
N ILE A 83 -7.91 -8.18 6.13
CA ILE A 83 -8.11 -9.43 5.39
C ILE A 83 -7.62 -9.28 3.94
N PHE A 84 -7.92 -8.16 3.29
CA PHE A 84 -7.55 -7.96 1.89
C PHE A 84 -6.08 -7.63 1.71
N ALA A 85 -5.43 -6.96 2.67
CA ALA A 85 -3.97 -6.83 2.68
C ALA A 85 -3.29 -8.21 2.80
N TRP A 86 -3.86 -9.13 3.58
CA TRP A 86 -3.39 -10.50 3.67
C TRP A 86 -3.59 -11.27 2.35
N ILE A 87 -4.75 -11.15 1.70
CA ILE A 87 -4.98 -11.73 0.36
C ILE A 87 -3.98 -11.17 -0.65
N ALA A 88 -3.77 -9.86 -0.69
CA ALA A 88 -2.83 -9.20 -1.58
C ALA A 88 -1.38 -9.69 -1.36
N ALA A 89 -0.96 -9.83 -0.10
CA ALA A 89 0.36 -10.34 0.24
C ALA A 89 0.59 -11.77 -0.28
N HIS A 90 -0.38 -12.67 -0.07
CA HIS A 90 -0.29 -14.05 -0.55
C HIS A 90 -0.38 -14.14 -2.07
N ALA A 91 -1.21 -13.32 -2.73
CA ALA A 91 -1.27 -13.26 -4.18
C ALA A 91 0.06 -12.75 -4.80
N ALA A 92 0.75 -11.84 -4.12
CA ALA A 92 2.06 -11.34 -4.53
C ALA A 92 3.16 -12.40 -4.38
N ASP A 93 3.12 -13.21 -3.32
CA ASP A 93 4.07 -14.31 -3.09
C ASP A 93 3.85 -15.49 -4.05
N GLU A 94 2.58 -15.81 -4.38
CA GLU A 94 2.25 -16.73 -5.48
C GLU A 94 2.89 -16.24 -6.79
N ALA A 95 2.66 -14.97 -7.15
CA ALA A 95 3.21 -14.38 -8.37
C ALA A 95 4.75 -14.38 -8.38
N GLU A 96 5.39 -14.09 -7.24
CA GLU A 96 6.85 -14.15 -7.10
C GLU A 96 7.38 -15.56 -7.34
N THR A 97 6.72 -16.58 -6.77
CA THR A 97 7.07 -18.00 -6.93
C THR A 97 6.91 -18.45 -8.39
N GLU A 98 5.94 -17.90 -9.10
CA GLU A 98 5.73 -18.10 -10.55
C GLU A 98 6.70 -17.30 -11.43
N GLY A 99 7.64 -16.54 -10.84
CA GLY A 99 8.68 -15.80 -11.56
C GLY A 99 8.34 -14.34 -11.91
N ALA A 100 7.23 -13.80 -11.40
CA ALA A 100 6.89 -12.40 -11.60
C ALA A 100 7.91 -11.48 -10.91
N LYS A 101 8.52 -10.57 -11.68
CA LYS A 101 9.53 -9.63 -11.15
C LYS A 101 8.91 -8.41 -10.45
N ARG A 102 7.68 -8.04 -10.80
CA ARG A 102 6.97 -6.90 -10.21
C ARG A 102 5.73 -7.40 -9.49
N ILE A 103 5.82 -7.43 -8.16
CA ILE A 103 4.76 -7.87 -7.26
C ILE A 103 4.39 -6.75 -6.31
N THR A 104 3.28 -6.91 -5.58
CA THR A 104 2.93 -6.00 -4.49
C THR A 104 4.01 -6.07 -3.40
N PRO A 105 4.61 -4.94 -2.99
CA PRO A 105 5.67 -4.91 -1.98
C PRO A 105 5.09 -5.07 -0.57
N TYR A 106 4.51 -6.24 -0.32
CA TYR A 106 3.67 -6.50 0.86
C TYR A 106 4.43 -6.32 2.19
N TRP A 107 5.75 -6.44 2.18
CA TRP A 107 6.60 -6.19 3.36
C TRP A 107 6.59 -4.74 3.83
N ARG A 108 6.23 -3.78 2.97
CA ARG A 108 6.09 -2.36 3.32
C ARG A 108 4.79 -2.05 4.07
N THR A 109 3.88 -3.03 4.19
CA THR A 109 2.60 -2.87 4.89
C THR A 109 2.69 -3.43 6.30
N LEU A 110 2.60 -2.54 7.29
CA LEU A 110 2.65 -2.85 8.71
C LEU A 110 1.24 -2.87 9.31
N LYS A 111 1.11 -3.49 10.47
CA LYS A 111 -0.05 -3.27 11.35
C LYS A 111 0.06 -1.90 12.01
N SER A 112 -1.03 -1.48 12.64
CA SER A 112 -1.05 -0.29 13.51
C SER A 112 0.08 -0.35 14.55
N GLY A 113 0.79 0.76 14.73
CA GLY A 113 1.93 0.84 15.66
C GLY A 113 3.25 0.32 15.09
N GLY A 114 3.36 0.16 13.77
CA GLY A 114 4.61 -0.23 13.09
C GLY A 114 4.98 -1.71 13.20
N GLU A 115 4.06 -2.55 13.69
CA GLU A 115 4.30 -3.97 13.90
C GLU A 115 4.25 -4.76 12.57
N LEU A 116 5.20 -5.68 12.36
CA LEU A 116 5.18 -6.62 11.25
C LEU A 116 3.98 -7.57 11.35
N ASN A 117 3.48 -8.04 10.20
CA ASN A 117 2.41 -9.04 10.18
C ASN A 117 2.95 -10.46 10.00
N PRO A 118 3.01 -11.30 11.06
CA PRO A 118 3.56 -12.66 10.95
C PRO A 118 2.73 -13.58 10.05
N LYS A 119 1.50 -13.18 9.69
CA LYS A 119 0.64 -13.94 8.76
C LYS A 119 0.96 -13.68 7.28
N PHE A 120 1.81 -12.71 6.99
CA PHE A 120 2.27 -12.47 5.62
C PHE A 120 3.27 -13.55 5.19
N PRO A 121 3.41 -13.79 3.88
CA PRO A 121 4.26 -14.85 3.37
C PRO A 121 5.71 -14.73 3.82
N GLY A 122 6.28 -15.87 4.25
CA GLY A 122 7.62 -16.00 4.80
C GLY A 122 7.79 -15.52 6.26
N GLY A 123 6.72 -15.10 6.92
CA GLY A 123 6.74 -14.74 8.34
C GLY A 123 7.64 -13.54 8.65
N VAL A 124 7.92 -13.32 9.95
CA VAL A 124 8.71 -12.16 10.40
C VAL A 124 10.14 -12.16 9.86
N GLU A 125 10.72 -13.32 9.58
CA GLU A 125 12.08 -13.47 9.06
C GLU A 125 12.20 -12.91 7.64
N LYS A 126 11.41 -13.42 6.68
CA LYS A 126 11.42 -12.92 5.28
C LYS A 126 11.08 -11.44 5.22
N LEU A 127 10.12 -11.00 6.05
CA LEU A 127 9.74 -9.58 6.13
C LEU A 127 10.89 -8.70 6.63
N THR A 128 11.60 -9.13 7.67
CA THR A 128 12.72 -8.39 8.25
C THR A 128 13.84 -8.21 7.23
N VAL A 129 14.25 -9.28 6.55
CA VAL A 129 15.27 -9.23 5.49
C VAL A 129 14.89 -8.23 4.39
N ARG A 130 13.63 -8.24 3.93
CA ARG A 130 13.17 -7.31 2.88
C ARG A 130 13.11 -5.86 3.36
N LEU A 131 12.70 -5.63 4.60
CA LEU A 131 12.66 -4.30 5.20
C LEU A 131 14.07 -3.73 5.40
N GLU A 132 15.01 -4.53 5.90
CA GLU A 132 16.40 -4.15 6.10
C GLU A 132 17.13 -3.88 4.79
N ALA A 133 16.83 -4.66 3.73
CA ALA A 133 17.32 -4.39 2.38
C ALA A 133 16.82 -3.04 1.79
N GLU A 134 15.79 -2.44 2.39
CA GLU A 134 15.29 -1.10 2.06
C GLU A 134 15.74 -0.02 3.05
N GLY A 135 16.62 -0.36 4.01
CA GLY A 135 17.19 0.57 4.98
C GLY A 135 16.32 0.79 6.22
N HIS A 136 15.32 -0.06 6.46
CA HIS A 136 14.56 -0.05 7.71
C HIS A 136 15.29 -0.86 8.79
N ARG A 137 15.09 -0.49 10.04
CA ARG A 137 15.59 -1.25 11.19
C ARG A 137 14.42 -1.91 11.90
N VAL A 138 14.45 -3.22 12.03
CA VAL A 138 13.44 -3.97 12.79
C VAL A 138 13.95 -4.20 14.21
N VAL A 139 13.11 -3.95 15.20
CA VAL A 139 13.40 -4.15 16.62
C VAL A 139 12.36 -5.07 17.25
N VAL A 140 12.79 -5.84 18.25
CA VAL A 140 11.91 -6.71 19.02
C VAL A 140 11.47 -5.97 20.29
N LYS A 141 10.17 -5.79 20.47
CA LYS A 141 9.56 -5.22 21.68
C LYS A 141 8.64 -6.26 22.31
N GLY A 142 9.16 -7.01 23.28
CA GLY A 142 8.47 -8.16 23.87
C GLY A 142 8.28 -9.27 22.83
N LYS A 143 7.03 -9.61 22.50
CA LYS A 143 6.68 -10.63 21.48
C LYS A 143 6.37 -10.04 20.10
N LYS A 144 6.72 -8.78 19.86
CA LYS A 144 6.38 -8.03 18.65
C LYS A 144 7.63 -7.58 17.91
N TRP A 145 7.60 -7.67 16.59
CA TRP A 145 8.61 -7.11 15.70
C TRP A 145 8.07 -5.80 15.14
N ILE A 146 8.79 -4.72 15.35
CA ILE A 146 8.36 -3.35 15.03
C ILE A 146 9.45 -2.70 14.20
N VAL A 147 9.08 -1.93 13.18
CA VAL A 147 10.05 -1.07 12.47
C VAL A 147 10.33 0.16 13.33
N ALA A 148 11.59 0.40 13.67
CA ALA A 148 12.01 1.59 14.40
C ALA A 148 11.73 2.86 13.57
N ASP A 149 11.25 3.90 14.24
CA ASP A 149 10.96 5.21 13.65
C ASP A 149 10.03 5.14 12.42
N TYR A 150 9.12 4.16 12.39
CA TYR A 150 8.29 3.86 11.22
C TYR A 150 7.44 5.06 10.80
N GLU A 151 7.02 5.91 11.74
CA GLU A 151 6.22 7.11 11.50
C GLU A 151 6.90 8.06 10.52
N SER A 152 8.23 8.23 10.64
CA SER A 152 9.04 9.07 9.73
C SER A 152 9.12 8.52 8.30
N ARG A 153 8.81 7.22 8.13
CA ARG A 153 8.87 6.49 6.86
C ARG A 153 7.48 6.28 6.24
N LEU A 154 6.39 6.63 6.94
CA LEU A 154 5.03 6.46 6.41
C LEU A 154 4.81 7.31 5.18
N VAL A 155 4.19 6.75 4.15
CA VAL A 155 3.76 7.52 2.98
C VAL A 155 2.88 8.71 3.40
N SER A 156 3.08 9.87 2.77
CA SER A 156 2.18 11.00 2.96
C SER A 156 0.76 10.62 2.46
N SER A 157 -0.25 11.27 3.02
CA SER A 157 -1.64 11.12 2.57
C SER A 157 -1.79 11.41 1.07
N ASP A 158 -0.94 12.29 0.53
CA ASP A 158 -1.10 12.95 -0.77
C ASP A 158 -0.32 12.26 -1.90
N LEU A 159 -0.35 10.93 -1.96
CA LEU A 159 0.34 10.15 -3.00
C LEU A 159 -0.35 10.18 -4.38
N SER A 160 -1.04 11.27 -4.74
CA SER A 160 -1.58 11.46 -6.08
C SER A 160 -0.57 12.00 -7.10
N ASP A 161 0.67 12.35 -6.72
CA ASP A 161 1.49 13.21 -7.59
C ASP A 161 3.00 12.90 -7.65
N GLN A 162 3.37 11.62 -7.73
CA GLN A 162 4.76 11.25 -8.05
C GLN A 162 4.82 10.19 -9.15
N ALA A 163 4.32 10.57 -10.33
CA ALA A 163 4.63 9.91 -11.58
C ALA A 163 4.79 10.96 -12.69
N GLN A 164 5.96 11.59 -12.78
CA GLN A 164 6.44 12.14 -14.05
C GLN A 164 7.91 11.77 -14.29
N PRO A 165 8.27 11.27 -15.48
CA PRO A 165 9.65 11.02 -15.85
C PRO A 165 10.37 12.36 -16.09
N THR A 166 11.60 12.47 -15.59
CA THR A 166 12.48 13.62 -15.81
C THR A 166 12.89 13.73 -17.28
N GLY A 167 12.11 14.45 -18.09
CA GLY A 167 12.49 14.88 -19.44
C GLY A 167 13.21 16.22 -19.38
N ARG A 168 14.54 16.21 -19.24
CA ARG A 168 15.38 17.40 -19.39
C ARG A 168 15.49 17.76 -20.88
N VAL A 169 14.65 18.66 -21.38
CA VAL A 169 14.89 19.31 -22.68
C VAL A 169 15.99 20.35 -22.48
N SER A 170 17.14 20.08 -23.10
CA SER A 170 18.27 21.01 -23.17
C SER A 170 18.00 22.01 -24.30
N SER A 171 17.64 23.25 -23.95
CA SER A 171 17.63 24.37 -24.89
C SER A 171 19.05 24.90 -25.05
N ARG A 172 19.69 24.58 -26.18
CA ARG A 172 20.92 25.25 -26.62
C ARG A 172 20.60 26.72 -26.88
N GLY A 173 21.35 27.60 -26.21
CA GLY A 173 21.31 29.04 -26.40
C GLY A 173 21.72 29.44 -27.82
N GLN A 174 21.04 30.46 -28.34
CA GLN A 174 21.51 31.27 -29.46
C GLN A 174 22.59 32.23 -28.96
N PRO A 175 23.73 32.40 -29.67
CA PRO A 175 24.60 33.53 -29.43
C PRO A 175 24.19 34.74 -30.27
N ALA A 176 24.48 35.90 -29.70
CA ALA A 176 24.07 37.22 -30.11
C ALA A 176 24.87 37.80 -31.30
N LYS A 177 24.24 38.85 -31.84
CA LYS A 177 24.66 39.86 -32.82
C LYS A 177 26.15 40.27 -32.81
N SER A 178 26.70 40.46 -34.02
CA SER A 178 27.68 41.49 -34.39
C SER A 178 27.23 42.06 -35.75
N ALA A 179 26.91 43.35 -35.94
CA ALA A 179 27.73 44.56 -35.89
C ALA A 179 28.71 44.74 -37.08
N GLY A 180 28.21 45.29 -38.19
CA GLY A 180 28.74 46.56 -38.73
C GLY A 180 29.54 46.59 -40.04
N ARG A 181 29.23 47.66 -40.82
CA ARG A 181 29.95 48.32 -41.95
C ARG A 181 29.82 47.61 -43.32
N GLY A 182 29.41 48.23 -44.42
CA GLY A 182 29.24 49.65 -44.77
C GLY A 182 30.08 49.95 -46.02
N ARG A 183 29.39 50.20 -47.15
CA ARG A 183 29.85 50.72 -48.46
C ARG A 183 31.03 50.06 -49.17
#